data_AF-A0A924IRT5-F1
#
_entry.id   AF-A0A924IRT5-F1
#
_cell.length_a   1.000
_cell.length_b   1.000
_cell.length_c   1.000
_cell.angle_alpha   90.00
_cell.angle_beta   90.00
_cell.angle_gamma   90.00
#
_symmetry.space_group_name_H-M   'P 1'
#
loop_
_entity.id
_entity.type
_entity.pdbx_description
1 polymer ?
#
loop_
_entity_poly.entity_id
_entity_poly.type
_entity_poly.pdbx_seq_one_letter_code
_entity_poly.pdbx_strand_id
1 'polypeptide(L)'
;DALNHACLIDGARLSGAQIHRYAHTDLSALAAALAASPARRKLIMSDAVFSMDGNLADVPGLLALAERHDALLLLDDAHGFGVLGPHGAGCLAACGLTGAHAPHRVLYMATLGKAAGVAGAFVAGNDALVEWLLQTTRSYIFATAAPALLASALSASLQQIEQGDDLRAHLQAMIARLRAGLQSTLAGHPWKLGASTTAIQPLVIGPNDEALAVMNSLRQRGLWVPAIRPPTVAPGTARLRIALSAAHTAHDIDRLVDALSELAARRHR
;
A
#
# COMPACT_ATOMS: atom_id res chain seq x y z
N ASP A 1 3.71 3.89 -11.86
CA ASP A 1 4.29 2.53 -11.73
C ASP A 1 3.40 1.48 -12.42
N ALA A 2 3.96 0.38 -12.92
CA ALA A 2 3.22 -0.70 -13.55
C ALA A 2 2.28 -1.49 -12.63
N LEU A 3 2.48 -1.43 -11.31
CA LEU A 3 1.66 -2.09 -10.29
C LEU A 3 0.76 -1.12 -9.51
N ASN A 4 0.62 0.12 -9.99
CA ASN A 4 -0.29 1.09 -9.41
C ASN A 4 -1.70 0.54 -9.25
N HIS A 5 -2.37 0.94 -8.17
CA HIS A 5 -3.75 0.62 -7.92
C HIS A 5 -4.66 1.06 -9.07
N ALA A 6 -5.76 0.32 -9.28
CA ALA A 6 -6.68 0.55 -10.39
C ALA A 6 -7.21 1.99 -10.45
N CYS A 7 -7.45 2.64 -9.29
CA CYS A 7 -7.89 4.03 -9.26
C CYS A 7 -6.89 5.01 -9.87
N LEU A 8 -5.58 4.79 -9.69
CA LEU A 8 -4.52 5.61 -10.29
C LEU A 8 -4.47 5.38 -11.80
N ILE A 9 -4.60 4.13 -12.24
CA ILE A 9 -4.63 3.75 -13.66
C ILE A 9 -5.84 4.39 -14.36
N ASP A 10 -7.02 4.27 -13.75
CA ASP A 10 -8.26 4.80 -14.31
C ASP A 10 -8.28 6.33 -14.25
N GLY A 11 -7.76 6.94 -13.19
CA GLY A 11 -7.53 8.38 -13.12
C GLY A 11 -6.61 8.90 -14.24
N ALA A 12 -5.51 8.19 -14.51
CA ALA A 12 -4.61 8.52 -15.62
C ALA A 12 -5.32 8.42 -16.98
N ARG A 13 -6.14 7.37 -17.19
CA ARG A 13 -6.95 7.21 -18.42
C ARG A 13 -8.00 8.31 -18.59
N LEU A 14 -8.70 8.67 -17.52
CA LEU A 14 -9.72 9.71 -17.52
C LEU A 14 -9.13 11.11 -17.76
N SER A 15 -7.84 11.32 -17.44
CA SER A 15 -7.17 12.61 -17.64
C SER A 15 -6.99 13.01 -19.12
N GLY A 16 -7.04 12.03 -20.04
CA GLY A 16 -6.72 12.26 -21.46
C GLY A 16 -5.25 12.59 -21.74
N ALA A 17 -4.37 12.53 -20.74
CA ALA A 17 -2.94 12.77 -20.91
C ALA A 17 -2.25 11.60 -21.65
N GLN A 18 -1.05 11.86 -22.19
CA GLN A 18 -0.19 10.79 -22.66
C GLN A 18 0.30 9.95 -21.46
N ILE A 19 -0.04 8.67 -21.46
CA ILE A 19 0.29 7.75 -20.36
C ILE A 19 1.59 7.01 -20.69
N HIS A 20 2.57 7.11 -19.79
CA HIS A 20 3.78 6.30 -19.84
C HIS A 20 3.80 5.34 -18.65
N ARG A 21 3.77 4.03 -18.93
CA ARG A 21 3.89 2.97 -17.93
C ARG A 21 5.33 2.47 -17.92
N TYR A 22 5.98 2.53 -16.77
CA TYR A 22 7.33 1.99 -16.53
C TYR A 22 7.26 0.76 -15.61
N ALA A 23 8.28 -0.10 -15.66
CA ALA A 23 8.37 -1.29 -14.84
C ALA A 23 8.36 -0.96 -13.34
N HIS A 24 7.90 -1.91 -12.52
CA HIS A 24 7.71 -1.69 -11.09
C HIS A 24 9.02 -1.25 -10.41
N THR A 25 9.00 -0.13 -9.69
CA THR A 25 10.15 0.46 -8.98
C THR A 25 11.35 0.85 -9.86
N ASP A 26 11.21 0.82 -11.18
CA ASP A 26 12.31 1.15 -12.11
C ASP A 26 12.44 2.67 -12.31
N LEU A 27 13.15 3.30 -11.37
CA LEU A 27 13.43 4.74 -11.43
C LEU A 27 14.32 5.14 -12.63
N SER A 28 15.12 4.21 -13.16
CA SER A 28 15.95 4.47 -14.34
C SER A 28 15.09 4.61 -15.59
N ALA A 29 14.16 3.67 -15.80
CA ALA A 29 13.18 3.75 -16.88
C ALA A 29 12.28 4.99 -16.75
N LEU A 30 11.83 5.31 -15.52
CA LEU A 30 11.06 6.53 -15.27
C LEU A 30 11.86 7.79 -15.63
N ALA A 31 13.14 7.88 -15.22
CA ALA A 31 14.00 9.01 -15.54
C ALA A 31 14.19 9.19 -17.05
N ALA A 32 14.44 8.08 -17.78
CA ALA A 32 14.56 8.09 -19.23
C ALA A 32 13.27 8.58 -19.91
N ALA A 33 12.11 8.13 -19.44
CA ALA A 33 10.82 8.56 -19.95
C ALA A 33 10.53 10.04 -19.69
N LEU A 34 10.87 10.55 -18.50
CA LEU A 34 10.73 11.96 -18.15
C LEU A 34 11.63 12.86 -19.00
N ALA A 35 12.87 12.43 -19.25
CA ALA A 35 13.83 13.15 -20.08
C ALA A 35 13.40 13.21 -21.56
N ALA A 36 12.83 12.13 -22.08
CA ALA A 36 12.37 12.06 -23.46
C ALA A 36 11.04 12.79 -23.72
N SER A 37 10.29 13.14 -22.66
CA SER A 37 8.96 13.73 -22.79
C SER A 37 9.02 15.22 -23.15
N PRO A 38 8.44 15.64 -24.29
CA PRO A 38 8.33 17.06 -24.65
C PRO A 38 7.21 17.78 -23.90
N ALA A 39 6.46 17.08 -23.05
CA ALA A 39 5.30 17.64 -22.37
C ALA A 39 5.71 18.74 -21.40
N ARG A 40 5.03 19.90 -21.50
CA ARG A 40 5.21 21.03 -20.58
C ARG A 40 4.85 20.67 -19.14
N ARG A 41 3.82 19.84 -18.94
CA ARG A 41 3.35 19.41 -17.62
C ARG A 41 3.50 17.91 -17.51
N LYS A 42 4.10 17.44 -16.42
CA LYS A 42 4.35 16.03 -16.15
C LYS A 42 3.82 15.70 -14.75
N LEU A 43 3.26 14.50 -14.60
CA LEU A 43 2.80 13.96 -13.33
C LEU A 43 3.33 12.54 -13.17
N ILE A 44 4.07 12.30 -12.10
CA ILE A 44 4.49 10.97 -11.67
C ILE A 44 3.42 10.46 -10.70
N MET A 45 2.96 9.22 -10.87
CA MET A 45 1.94 8.61 -10.01
C MET A 45 2.46 7.28 -9.46
N SER A 46 2.40 7.10 -8.15
CA SER A 46 2.78 5.85 -7.48
C SER A 46 1.89 5.56 -6.28
N ASP A 47 1.55 4.29 -6.04
CA ASP A 47 1.28 3.86 -4.67
C ASP A 47 2.55 4.05 -3.83
N ALA A 48 2.40 4.41 -2.55
CA ALA A 48 3.50 4.46 -1.60
C ALA A 48 3.75 3.10 -0.95
N VAL A 49 2.68 2.33 -0.70
CA VAL A 49 2.74 0.92 -0.29
C VAL A 49 1.89 0.09 -1.26
N PHE A 50 2.54 -0.82 -1.99
CA PHE A 50 1.86 -1.61 -3.01
C PHE A 50 1.00 -2.71 -2.38
N SER A 51 -0.29 -2.69 -2.69
CA SER A 51 -1.28 -3.49 -1.96
C SER A 51 -1.06 -5.00 -2.00
N MET A 52 -0.44 -5.54 -3.06
CA MET A 52 -0.28 -6.99 -3.27
C MET A 52 1.07 -7.54 -2.81
N ASP A 53 2.09 -6.69 -2.78
CA ASP A 53 3.47 -7.06 -2.47
C ASP A 53 3.92 -6.48 -1.10
N GLY A 54 3.22 -5.47 -0.59
CA GLY A 54 3.53 -4.81 0.67
C GLY A 54 4.84 -4.03 0.66
N ASN A 55 5.56 -3.97 -0.47
CA ASN A 55 6.77 -3.19 -0.61
C ASN A 55 6.44 -1.69 -0.73
N LEU A 56 7.47 -0.90 -0.43
CA LEU A 56 7.42 0.56 -0.42
C LEU A 56 7.93 1.11 -1.75
N ALA A 57 7.37 2.23 -2.19
CA ALA A 57 7.98 3.04 -3.23
C ALA A 57 9.22 3.77 -2.68
N ASP A 58 10.22 3.99 -3.54
CA ASP A 58 11.33 4.90 -3.24
C ASP A 58 10.85 6.36 -3.34
N VAL A 59 10.16 6.83 -2.30
CA VAL A 59 9.60 8.18 -2.23
C VAL A 59 10.69 9.26 -2.40
N PRO A 60 11.86 9.21 -1.74
CA PRO A 60 12.94 10.15 -1.99
C PRO A 60 13.43 10.16 -3.45
N GLY A 61 13.60 8.98 -4.06
CA GLY A 61 14.01 8.86 -5.46
C GLY A 61 12.96 9.41 -6.44
N LEU A 62 11.68 9.13 -6.19
CA LEU A 62 10.56 9.70 -6.98
C LEU A 62 10.51 11.22 -6.86
N LEU A 63 10.68 11.77 -5.66
CA LEU A 63 10.71 13.21 -5.43
C LEU A 63 11.89 13.87 -6.16
N ALA A 64 13.09 13.29 -6.07
CA ALA A 64 14.26 13.81 -6.76
C ALA A 64 14.09 13.84 -8.29
N LEU A 65 13.41 12.83 -8.87
CA LEU A 65 13.05 12.86 -10.29
C LEU A 65 11.98 13.90 -10.61
N ALA A 66 10.98 14.06 -9.74
CA ALA A 66 9.95 15.08 -9.91
C ALA A 66 10.55 16.48 -9.94
N GLU A 67 11.47 16.79 -9.02
CA GLU A 67 12.17 18.07 -8.97
C GLU A 67 13.07 18.30 -10.18
N ARG A 68 13.87 17.29 -10.55
CA ARG A 68 14.79 17.37 -11.69
C ARG A 68 14.09 17.63 -13.02
N HIS A 69 12.91 17.06 -13.21
CA HIS A 69 12.18 17.09 -14.49
C HIS A 69 10.97 18.04 -14.50
N ASP A 70 10.83 18.90 -13.48
CA ASP A 70 9.71 19.82 -13.30
C ASP A 70 8.34 19.10 -13.40
N ALA A 71 8.22 17.98 -12.69
CA ALA A 71 6.99 17.20 -12.61
C ALA A 71 6.31 17.38 -11.25
N LEU A 72 5.00 17.16 -11.24
CA LEU A 72 4.25 16.88 -10.01
C LEU A 72 4.43 15.40 -9.63
N LEU A 73 4.26 15.10 -8.35
CA LEU A 73 4.26 13.73 -7.83
C LEU A 73 2.96 13.47 -7.05
N LEU A 74 2.18 12.50 -7.48
CA LEU A 74 1.01 11.99 -6.77
C LEU A 74 1.36 10.66 -6.09
N LEU A 75 1.27 10.64 -4.77
CA LEU A 75 1.50 9.46 -3.94
C LEU A 75 0.19 8.97 -3.33
N ASP A 76 -0.22 7.74 -3.65
CA ASP A 76 -1.31 7.04 -2.97
C ASP A 76 -0.76 6.26 -1.78
N ASP A 77 -0.95 6.82 -0.59
CA ASP A 77 -0.52 6.25 0.67
C ASP A 77 -1.65 5.55 1.42
N ALA A 78 -2.65 5.04 0.71
CA ALA A 78 -3.79 4.36 1.33
C ALA A 78 -3.39 3.21 2.28
N HIS A 79 -2.27 2.55 2.04
CA HIS A 79 -1.76 1.47 2.89
C HIS A 79 -0.68 1.90 3.88
N GLY A 80 -0.18 3.13 3.82
CA GLY A 80 0.78 3.67 4.77
C GLY A 80 0.19 4.69 5.75
N PHE A 81 -0.85 5.44 5.36
CA PHE A 81 -1.56 6.37 6.24
C PHE A 81 -2.09 5.65 7.49
N GLY A 82 -1.79 6.19 8.65
CA GLY A 82 -2.09 5.63 9.98
C GLY A 82 -1.11 4.56 10.47
N VAL A 83 -0.19 4.10 9.63
CA VAL A 83 0.72 2.97 9.93
C VAL A 83 2.19 3.38 9.87
N LEU A 84 2.59 4.10 8.83
CA LEU A 84 3.97 4.50 8.60
C LEU A 84 4.28 5.87 9.21
N GLY A 85 5.55 6.07 9.53
CA GLY A 85 6.06 7.33 10.04
C GLY A 85 5.64 7.63 11.48
N PRO A 86 6.27 8.66 12.09
CA PRO A 86 5.88 9.13 13.42
C PRO A 86 4.40 9.50 13.43
N HIS A 87 3.71 9.17 14.52
CA HIS A 87 2.28 9.44 14.71
C HIS A 87 1.35 8.85 13.63
N GLY A 88 1.84 7.90 12.81
CA GLY A 88 1.08 7.34 11.70
C GLY A 88 0.84 8.32 10.55
N ALA A 89 1.65 9.37 10.42
CA ALA A 89 1.49 10.43 9.42
C ALA A 89 1.79 10.00 7.97
N GLY A 90 2.16 8.74 7.75
CA GLY A 90 2.29 8.14 6.42
C GLY A 90 3.69 8.16 5.83
N CYS A 91 3.78 7.85 4.54
CA CYS A 91 5.03 7.61 3.82
C CYS A 91 5.96 8.83 3.78
N LEU A 92 5.42 10.05 3.63
CA LEU A 92 6.23 11.27 3.64
C LEU A 92 6.91 11.48 4.99
N ALA A 93 6.16 11.29 6.09
CA ALA A 93 6.70 11.37 7.44
C ALA A 93 7.72 10.27 7.73
N ALA A 94 7.51 9.05 7.22
CA ALA A 94 8.48 7.97 7.31
C ALA A 94 9.81 8.30 6.61
N CYS A 95 9.79 9.17 5.59
CA CYS A 95 10.97 9.66 4.89
C CYS A 95 11.50 11.02 5.44
N GLY A 96 10.91 11.56 6.51
CA GLY A 96 11.31 12.87 7.06
C GLY A 96 10.90 14.08 6.20
N LEU A 97 9.99 13.90 5.25
CA LEU A 97 9.54 14.93 4.29
C LEU A 97 8.31 15.67 4.83
N THR A 98 8.45 16.28 6.01
CA THR A 98 7.37 17.00 6.72
C THR A 98 7.82 18.38 7.19
N GLY A 99 6.87 19.22 7.61
CA GLY A 99 7.17 20.58 8.10
C GLY A 99 7.94 21.40 7.07
N ALA A 100 9.11 21.91 7.45
CA ALA A 100 9.98 22.70 6.56
C ALA A 100 10.55 21.89 5.37
N HIS A 101 10.53 20.55 5.44
CA HIS A 101 10.97 19.66 4.38
C HIS A 101 9.78 19.10 3.56
N ALA A 102 8.56 19.58 3.80
CA ALA A 102 7.40 19.14 3.05
C ALA A 102 7.50 19.57 1.57
N PRO A 103 7.47 18.64 0.60
CA PRO A 103 7.69 18.96 -0.80
C PRO A 103 6.46 19.63 -1.43
N HIS A 104 6.62 20.85 -1.96
CA HIS A 104 5.53 21.63 -2.57
C HIS A 104 4.92 21.00 -3.84
N ARG A 105 5.63 20.08 -4.49
CA ARG A 105 5.22 19.44 -5.76
C ARG A 105 4.52 18.10 -5.55
N VAL A 106 4.32 17.69 -4.30
CA VAL A 106 3.66 16.43 -3.95
C VAL A 106 2.19 16.67 -3.68
N LEU A 107 1.35 15.86 -4.31
CA LEU A 107 -0.02 15.61 -3.94
C LEU A 107 -0.07 14.27 -3.23
N TYR A 108 -0.28 14.31 -1.93
CA TYR A 108 -0.48 13.13 -1.09
C TYR A 108 -1.96 12.75 -1.14
N MET A 109 -2.27 11.48 -1.33
CA MET A 109 -3.63 10.97 -1.22
C MET A 109 -3.68 9.73 -0.34
N ALA A 110 -4.77 9.54 0.38
CA ALA A 110 -5.01 8.31 1.11
C ALA A 110 -6.51 8.05 1.26
N THR A 111 -6.87 6.77 1.42
CA THR A 111 -8.23 6.39 1.82
C THR A 111 -8.39 6.44 3.33
N LEU A 112 -9.60 6.80 3.75
CA LEU A 112 -10.03 6.73 5.15
C LEU A 112 -10.65 5.37 5.50
N GLY A 113 -10.80 4.47 4.51
CA GLY A 113 -11.39 3.14 4.67
C GLY A 113 -10.45 2.02 5.11
N LYS A 114 -9.22 2.35 5.49
CA LYS A 114 -8.21 1.39 5.95
C LYS A 114 -7.86 1.64 7.41
N ALA A 115 -6.67 2.16 7.72
CA ALA A 115 -6.24 2.39 9.10
C ALA A 115 -7.19 3.34 9.86
N ALA A 116 -7.76 4.33 9.17
CA ALA A 116 -8.72 5.25 9.77
C ALA A 116 -10.12 4.65 10.04
N GLY A 117 -10.43 3.45 9.54
CA GLY A 117 -11.62 2.69 9.93
C GLY A 117 -12.98 3.32 9.58
N VAL A 118 -13.02 4.34 8.71
CA VAL A 118 -14.25 5.02 8.30
C VAL A 118 -14.46 4.89 6.79
N ALA A 119 -15.06 5.87 6.11
CA ALA A 119 -15.24 5.85 4.67
C ALA A 119 -14.78 7.18 4.06
N GLY A 120 -14.39 7.13 2.78
CA GLY A 120 -13.91 8.29 2.02
C GLY A 120 -12.40 8.24 1.73
N ALA A 121 -11.90 9.35 1.20
CA ALA A 121 -10.50 9.57 0.88
C ALA A 121 -10.22 11.07 0.94
N PHE A 122 -8.95 11.44 1.01
CA PHE A 122 -8.53 12.84 0.96
C PHE A 122 -7.32 13.00 0.05
N VAL A 123 -7.10 14.25 -0.36
CA VAL A 123 -5.85 14.72 -0.94
C VAL A 123 -5.30 15.83 -0.06
N ALA A 124 -3.98 15.89 0.06
CA ALA A 124 -3.24 16.91 0.80
C ALA A 124 -2.02 17.32 -0.01
N GLY A 125 -1.62 18.58 0.07
CA GLY A 125 -0.50 19.11 -0.70
C GLY A 125 -0.47 20.62 -0.61
N ASN A 126 0.19 21.27 -1.58
CA ASN A 126 0.22 22.73 -1.66
C ASN A 126 -1.20 23.33 -1.75
N ASP A 127 -1.48 24.37 -0.96
CA ASP A 127 -2.80 25.01 -0.86
C ASP A 127 -3.37 25.44 -2.22
N ALA A 128 -2.54 26.03 -3.09
CA ALA A 128 -3.00 26.45 -4.42
C ALA A 128 -3.37 25.27 -5.31
N LEU A 129 -2.68 24.13 -5.17
CA LEU A 129 -3.02 22.90 -5.89
C LEU A 129 -4.31 22.28 -5.34
N VAL A 130 -4.47 22.23 -4.02
CA VAL A 130 -5.68 21.70 -3.36
C VAL A 130 -6.90 22.57 -3.72
N GLU A 131 -6.79 23.89 -3.64
CA GLU A 131 -7.86 24.81 -4.02
C GLU A 131 -8.22 24.64 -5.51
N TRP A 132 -7.23 24.54 -6.38
CA TRP A 132 -7.49 24.27 -7.80
C TRP A 132 -8.24 22.94 -8.01
N LEU A 133 -7.89 21.87 -7.27
CA LEU A 133 -8.60 20.60 -7.34
C LEU A 133 -10.04 20.72 -6.85
N LEU A 134 -10.31 21.46 -5.77
CA LEU A 134 -11.67 21.70 -5.26
C LEU A 134 -12.55 22.38 -6.31
N GLN A 135 -11.99 23.31 -7.09
CA GLN A 135 -12.71 24.08 -8.10
C GLN A 135 -12.86 23.37 -9.46
N THR A 136 -12.07 22.31 -9.73
CA THR A 136 -12.04 21.66 -11.06
C THR A 136 -12.43 20.19 -11.07
N THR A 137 -12.38 19.51 -9.92
CA THR A 137 -12.63 18.07 -9.85
C THR A 137 -14.12 17.77 -9.88
N ARG A 138 -14.61 17.33 -11.04
CA ARG A 138 -16.03 17.00 -11.26
C ARG A 138 -16.57 15.97 -10.27
N SER A 139 -15.79 14.92 -9.96
CA SER A 139 -16.17 13.87 -9.02
C SER A 139 -16.28 14.35 -7.57
N TYR A 140 -15.72 15.52 -7.25
CA TYR A 140 -15.92 16.20 -5.97
C TYR A 140 -17.12 17.15 -6.04
N ILE A 141 -17.16 18.03 -7.06
CA ILE A 141 -18.18 19.08 -7.22
C ILE A 141 -19.60 18.53 -7.38
N PHE A 142 -19.76 17.44 -8.13
CA PHE A 142 -21.08 16.86 -8.45
C PHE A 142 -21.43 15.64 -7.58
N ALA A 143 -20.73 15.44 -6.47
CA ALA A 143 -21.03 14.38 -5.50
C ALA A 143 -21.64 14.97 -4.23
N THR A 144 -22.56 14.23 -3.61
CA THR A 144 -23.08 14.58 -2.28
C THR A 144 -21.95 14.53 -1.26
N ALA A 145 -21.82 15.57 -0.45
CA ALA A 145 -20.83 15.63 0.62
C ALA A 145 -20.99 14.46 1.61
N ALA A 146 -19.87 14.02 2.20
CA ALA A 146 -19.88 12.98 3.21
C ALA A 146 -20.75 13.41 4.42
N PRO A 147 -21.55 12.50 5.01
CA PRO A 147 -22.34 12.80 6.20
C PRO A 147 -21.49 13.33 7.37
N ALA A 148 -22.01 14.30 8.12
CA ALA A 148 -21.31 14.89 9.27
C ALA A 148 -20.90 13.85 10.34
N LEU A 149 -21.66 12.76 10.49
CA LEU A 149 -21.31 11.66 11.38
C LEU A 149 -19.96 11.01 11.02
N LEU A 150 -19.62 10.93 9.73
CA LEU A 150 -18.34 10.38 9.28
C LEU A 150 -17.19 11.32 9.63
N ALA A 151 -17.40 12.64 9.55
CA ALA A 151 -16.40 13.61 9.97
C ALA A 151 -16.12 13.50 11.48
N SER A 152 -17.16 13.34 12.30
CA SER A 152 -17.00 13.13 13.76
C SER A 152 -16.26 11.84 14.09
N ALA A 153 -16.62 10.72 13.44
CA ALA A 153 -15.92 9.45 13.61
C ALA A 153 -14.46 9.52 13.13
N LEU A 154 -14.20 10.22 12.02
CA LEU A 154 -12.86 10.46 11.51
C LEU A 154 -12.03 11.27 12.49
N SER A 155 -12.55 12.36 13.07
CA SER A 155 -11.82 13.17 14.06
C SER A 155 -11.36 12.33 15.25
N ALA A 156 -12.22 11.46 15.78
CA ALA A 156 -11.84 10.54 16.85
C ALA A 156 -10.79 9.52 16.38
N SER A 157 -10.96 8.96 15.17
CA SER A 157 -10.01 8.02 14.58
C SER A 157 -8.62 8.64 14.37
N LEU A 158 -8.54 9.89 13.89
CA LEU A 158 -7.28 10.61 13.70
C LEU A 158 -6.53 10.82 15.02
N GLN A 159 -7.24 11.14 16.12
CA GLN A 159 -6.62 11.23 17.45
C GLN A 159 -6.04 9.88 17.91
N GLN A 160 -6.76 8.79 17.67
CA GLN A 160 -6.27 7.43 17.98
C GLN A 160 -5.06 7.05 17.12
N ILE A 161 -5.06 7.42 15.84
CA ILE A 161 -3.90 7.24 14.96
C ILE A 161 -2.70 8.02 15.50
N GLU A 162 -2.87 9.32 15.78
CA GLU A 162 -1.79 10.19 16.22
C GLU A 162 -1.12 9.66 17.50
N GLN A 163 -1.92 9.20 18.46
CA GLN A 163 -1.47 8.66 19.75
C GLN A 163 -1.13 7.15 19.72
N GLY A 164 -1.36 6.47 18.60
CA GLY A 164 -1.28 5.01 18.48
C GLY A 164 0.12 4.43 18.30
N ASP A 165 1.18 5.03 18.86
CA ASP A 165 2.56 4.55 18.68
C ASP A 165 2.74 3.12 19.24
N ASP A 166 2.12 2.81 20.38
CA ASP A 166 2.13 1.46 20.95
C ASP A 166 1.43 0.43 20.04
N LEU A 167 0.33 0.83 19.37
CA LEU A 167 -0.36 -0.03 18.41
C LEU A 167 0.52 -0.32 17.18
N ARG A 168 1.24 0.68 16.69
CA ARG A 168 2.20 0.53 15.60
C ARG A 168 3.37 -0.36 16.01
N ALA A 169 3.93 -0.17 17.21
CA ALA A 169 5.01 -1.00 17.74
C ALA A 169 4.57 -2.46 17.90
N HIS A 170 3.36 -2.69 18.43
CA HIS A 170 2.78 -4.03 18.54
C HIS A 170 2.56 -4.69 17.18
N LEU A 171 2.01 -3.96 16.20
CA LEU A 171 1.89 -4.44 14.82
C LEU A 171 3.25 -4.85 14.24
N GLN A 172 4.30 -4.06 14.45
CA GLN A 172 5.65 -4.40 14.00
C GLN A 172 6.19 -5.66 14.70
N ALA A 173 5.91 -5.84 15.99
CA ALA A 173 6.23 -7.06 16.70
C ALA A 173 5.49 -8.29 16.13
N MET A 174 4.22 -8.14 15.74
CA MET A 174 3.45 -9.22 15.09
C MET A 174 3.98 -9.55 13.69
N ILE A 175 4.37 -8.54 12.91
CA ILE A 175 5.04 -8.74 11.61
C ILE A 175 6.36 -9.51 11.82
N ALA A 176 7.20 -9.07 12.76
CA ALA A 176 8.47 -9.73 13.05
C ALA A 176 8.26 -11.19 13.49
N ARG A 177 7.27 -11.44 14.35
CA ARG A 177 6.90 -12.79 14.82
C ARG A 177 6.47 -13.71 13.68
N LEU A 178 5.58 -13.24 12.78
CA LEU A 178 5.15 -14.01 11.61
C LEU A 178 6.35 -14.37 10.72
N ARG A 179 7.20 -13.38 10.42
CA ARG A 179 8.37 -13.55 9.55
C ARG A 179 9.37 -14.54 10.15
N ALA A 180 9.65 -14.42 11.44
CA ALA A 180 10.54 -15.35 12.16
C ALA A 180 9.95 -16.77 12.21
N GLY A 181 8.66 -16.90 12.53
CA GLY A 181 7.98 -18.19 12.63
C GLY A 181 7.93 -18.97 11.31
N LEU A 182 7.86 -18.27 10.17
CA LEU A 182 7.87 -18.90 8.85
C LEU A 182 9.28 -19.14 8.29
N GLN A 183 10.33 -18.61 8.90
CA GLN A 183 11.68 -18.65 8.31
C GLN A 183 12.18 -20.08 8.07
N SER A 184 12.06 -20.97 9.07
CA SER A 184 12.49 -22.36 8.97
C SER A 184 11.61 -23.15 7.98
N THR A 185 10.30 -22.98 8.07
CA THR A 185 9.31 -23.62 7.18
C THR A 185 9.55 -23.29 5.72
N LEU A 186 9.96 -22.06 5.42
CA LEU A 186 10.16 -21.60 4.05
C LEU A 186 11.59 -21.84 3.54
N ALA A 187 12.52 -22.27 4.39
CA ALA A 187 13.89 -22.55 3.98
C ALA A 187 13.91 -23.74 3.01
N GLY A 188 14.22 -23.46 1.73
CA GLY A 188 14.21 -24.47 0.67
C GLY A 188 12.82 -24.87 0.16
N HIS A 189 11.75 -24.24 0.65
CA HIS A 189 10.38 -24.47 0.17
C HIS A 189 10.10 -23.62 -1.09
N PRO A 190 9.24 -24.08 -2.03
CA PRO A 190 8.84 -23.28 -3.19
C PRO A 190 8.03 -22.01 -2.83
N TRP A 191 7.35 -22.03 -1.69
CA TRP A 191 6.65 -20.84 -1.19
C TRP A 191 7.65 -19.78 -0.74
N LYS A 192 7.35 -18.51 -1.02
CA LYS A 192 8.22 -17.39 -0.68
C LYS A 192 7.45 -16.28 0.02
N LEU A 193 7.88 -15.92 1.22
CA LEU A 193 7.40 -14.73 1.88
C LEU A 193 8.10 -13.50 1.27
N GLY A 194 7.33 -12.52 0.81
CA GLY A 194 7.89 -11.31 0.21
C GLY A 194 8.70 -10.48 1.21
N ALA A 195 9.59 -9.66 0.69
CA ALA A 195 10.40 -8.72 1.46
C ALA A 195 9.60 -7.47 1.88
N SER A 196 8.43 -7.68 2.49
CA SER A 196 7.59 -6.59 3.00
C SER A 196 7.89 -6.31 4.48
N THR A 197 8.05 -5.03 4.79
CA THR A 197 8.15 -4.51 6.16
C THR A 197 6.84 -3.86 6.63
N THR A 198 5.76 -3.96 5.85
CA THR A 198 4.47 -3.32 6.13
C THR A 198 3.47 -4.31 6.73
N ALA A 199 2.27 -3.84 7.07
CA ALA A 199 1.17 -4.69 7.55
C ALA A 199 0.74 -5.78 6.54
N ILE A 200 1.17 -5.67 5.28
CA ILE A 200 0.87 -6.61 4.21
C ILE A 200 2.04 -7.57 4.06
N GLN A 201 1.84 -8.85 4.34
CA GLN A 201 2.85 -9.89 4.24
C GLN A 201 2.44 -10.89 3.14
N PRO A 202 2.97 -10.77 1.92
CA PRO A 202 2.57 -11.66 0.82
C PRO A 202 3.33 -12.99 0.90
N LEU A 203 2.60 -14.09 1.06
CA LEU A 203 3.17 -15.43 0.93
C LEU A 203 2.87 -15.96 -0.48
N VAL A 204 3.86 -15.89 -1.37
CA VAL A 204 3.78 -16.39 -2.74
C VAL A 204 3.74 -17.92 -2.71
N ILE A 205 2.67 -18.48 -3.27
CA ILE A 205 2.42 -19.92 -3.38
C ILE A 205 2.78 -20.40 -4.79
N GLY A 206 2.41 -19.62 -5.81
CA GLY A 206 2.67 -19.89 -7.22
C GLY A 206 1.41 -20.26 -7.99
N PRO A 207 1.05 -21.56 -8.11
CA PRO A 207 -0.16 -22.00 -8.80
C PRO A 207 -1.47 -21.54 -8.15
N ASN A 208 -2.51 -21.34 -8.97
CA ASN A 208 -3.81 -20.82 -8.54
C ASN A 208 -4.60 -21.82 -7.69
N ASP A 209 -4.63 -23.08 -8.13
CA ASP A 209 -5.27 -24.20 -7.46
C ASP A 209 -4.66 -24.46 -6.08
N GLU A 210 -3.33 -24.42 -5.99
CA GLU A 210 -2.61 -24.56 -4.74
C GLU A 210 -2.94 -23.41 -3.78
N ALA A 211 -2.85 -22.15 -4.23
CA ALA A 211 -3.18 -21.00 -3.39
C ALA A 211 -4.61 -21.05 -2.85
N LEU A 212 -5.57 -21.51 -3.67
CA LEU A 212 -6.95 -21.72 -3.25
C LEU A 212 -7.10 -22.88 -2.26
N ALA A 213 -6.38 -23.98 -2.46
CA ALA A 213 -6.39 -25.11 -1.55
C ALA A 213 -5.88 -24.70 -0.16
N VAL A 214 -4.75 -23.98 -0.10
CA VAL A 214 -4.19 -23.47 1.16
C VAL A 214 -5.17 -22.50 1.83
N MET A 215 -5.73 -21.53 1.09
CA MET A 215 -6.76 -20.62 1.61
C MET A 215 -7.95 -21.37 2.21
N ASN A 216 -8.47 -22.39 1.51
CA ASN A 216 -9.60 -23.18 1.98
C ASN A 216 -9.26 -24.00 3.23
N SER A 217 -8.06 -24.58 3.31
CA SER A 217 -7.58 -25.29 4.49
C SER A 217 -7.40 -24.37 5.70
N LEU A 218 -6.88 -23.15 5.49
CA LEU A 218 -6.82 -22.13 6.54
C LEU A 218 -8.22 -21.75 7.01
N ARG A 219 -9.17 -21.54 6.08
CA ARG A 219 -10.56 -21.21 6.41
C ARG A 219 -11.23 -22.30 7.25
N GLN A 220 -11.00 -23.58 6.96
CA GLN A 220 -11.50 -24.70 7.77
C GLN A 220 -10.96 -24.69 9.21
N ARG A 221 -9.79 -24.07 9.44
CA ARG A 221 -9.17 -23.88 10.76
C ARG A 221 -9.59 -22.56 11.43
N GLY A 222 -10.54 -21.84 10.84
CA GLY A 222 -11.01 -20.53 11.31
C GLY A 222 -10.05 -19.37 10.99
N LEU A 223 -9.11 -19.55 10.07
CA LEU A 223 -8.17 -18.51 9.63
C LEU A 223 -8.58 -17.96 8.27
N TRP A 224 -8.96 -16.68 8.21
CA TRP A 224 -9.27 -16.01 6.95
C TRP A 224 -8.02 -15.35 6.37
N VAL A 225 -7.41 -15.99 5.38
CA VAL A 225 -6.29 -15.42 4.62
C VAL A 225 -6.59 -15.55 3.11
N PRO A 226 -7.01 -14.47 2.43
CA PRO A 226 -7.45 -14.55 1.04
C PRO A 226 -6.29 -14.86 0.09
N ALA A 227 -6.54 -15.72 -0.89
CA ALA A 227 -5.66 -15.94 -2.03
C ALA A 227 -5.90 -14.90 -3.13
N ILE A 228 -4.84 -14.26 -3.57
CA ILE A 228 -4.81 -13.34 -4.71
C ILE A 228 -4.23 -14.05 -5.92
N ARG A 229 -4.87 -13.89 -7.08
CA ARG A 229 -4.59 -14.59 -8.33
C ARG A 229 -4.61 -13.61 -9.51
N PRO A 230 -4.13 -14.00 -10.70
CA PRO A 230 -4.33 -13.23 -11.92
C PRO A 230 -5.81 -12.88 -12.15
N PRO A 231 -6.13 -11.70 -12.72
CA PRO A 231 -5.19 -10.71 -13.28
C PRO A 231 -4.57 -9.75 -12.25
N THR A 232 -4.90 -9.85 -10.97
CA THR A 232 -4.40 -8.93 -9.92
C THR A 232 -2.90 -9.05 -9.67
N VAL A 233 -2.35 -10.25 -9.83
CA VAL A 233 -0.90 -10.54 -9.76
C VAL A 233 -0.47 -11.29 -11.01
N ALA A 234 0.84 -11.31 -11.30
CA ALA A 234 1.38 -11.96 -12.49
C ALA A 234 1.05 -13.48 -12.51
N PRO A 235 0.84 -14.08 -13.70
CA PRO A 235 0.68 -15.53 -13.84
C PRO A 235 1.78 -16.32 -13.14
N GLY A 236 1.41 -17.41 -12.45
CA GLY A 236 2.35 -18.23 -11.68
C GLY A 236 2.85 -17.60 -10.38
N THR A 237 2.27 -16.47 -9.94
CA THR A 237 2.65 -15.79 -8.69
C THR A 237 1.47 -15.60 -7.72
N ALA A 238 0.49 -16.51 -7.78
CA ALA A 238 -0.63 -16.50 -6.84
C ALA A 238 -0.10 -16.59 -5.40
N ARG A 239 -0.77 -15.90 -4.48
CA ARG A 239 -0.25 -15.67 -3.14
C ARG A 239 -1.36 -15.57 -2.12
N LEU A 240 -1.05 -15.90 -0.89
CA LEU A 240 -1.86 -15.50 0.25
C LEU A 240 -1.46 -14.07 0.64
N ARG A 241 -2.45 -13.18 0.72
CA ARG A 241 -2.25 -11.81 1.18
C ARG A 241 -2.57 -11.73 2.66
N ILE A 242 -1.56 -11.94 3.51
CA ILE A 242 -1.71 -11.84 4.97
C ILE A 242 -1.71 -10.36 5.33
N ALA A 243 -2.82 -9.86 5.86
CA ALA A 243 -2.96 -8.48 6.30
C ALA A 243 -3.04 -8.44 7.83
N LEU A 244 -1.93 -8.07 8.46
CA LEU A 244 -1.85 -7.97 9.92
C LEU A 244 -2.45 -6.64 10.40
N SER A 245 -2.90 -6.64 11.65
CA SER A 245 -3.42 -5.46 12.34
C SER A 245 -2.93 -5.47 13.78
N ALA A 246 -2.94 -4.30 14.43
CA ALA A 246 -2.58 -4.19 15.85
C ALA A 246 -3.54 -4.95 16.79
N ALA A 247 -4.69 -5.42 16.30
CA ALA A 247 -5.61 -6.25 17.07
C ALA A 247 -5.17 -7.72 17.16
N HIS A 248 -4.26 -8.18 16.29
CA HIS A 248 -3.77 -9.56 16.36
C HIS A 248 -2.89 -9.75 17.60
N THR A 249 -3.11 -10.84 18.31
CA THR A 249 -2.29 -11.27 19.43
C THR A 249 -1.14 -12.15 18.95
N ALA A 250 -0.13 -12.35 19.80
CA ALA A 250 0.94 -13.31 19.54
C ALA A 250 0.40 -14.72 19.24
N HIS A 251 -0.67 -15.12 19.93
CA HIS A 251 -1.32 -16.42 19.73
C HIS A 251 -1.97 -16.53 18.34
N ASP A 252 -2.58 -15.46 17.83
CA ASP A 252 -3.15 -15.47 16.48
C ASP A 252 -2.07 -15.67 15.41
N ILE A 253 -0.91 -15.03 15.60
CA ILE A 253 0.25 -15.20 14.72
C ILE A 253 0.79 -16.62 14.78
N ASP A 254 0.97 -17.18 15.98
CA ASP A 254 1.46 -18.55 16.16
C ASP A 254 0.52 -19.57 15.50
N ARG A 255 -0.79 -19.42 15.71
CA ARG A 255 -1.79 -20.29 15.07
C ARG A 255 -1.70 -20.25 13.55
N LEU A 256 -1.45 -19.08 12.96
CA LEU A 256 -1.27 -18.95 11.52
C LEU A 256 0.04 -19.60 11.06
N VAL A 257 1.14 -19.38 11.78
CA VAL A 257 2.45 -19.97 11.49
C VAL A 257 2.39 -21.49 11.53
N ASP A 258 1.80 -22.07 12.58
CA ASP A 258 1.65 -23.51 12.73
C ASP A 258 0.81 -24.10 11.59
N ALA A 259 -0.33 -23.47 11.27
CA ALA A 259 -1.19 -23.93 10.20
C ALA A 259 -0.50 -23.89 8.83
N LEU A 260 0.24 -22.83 8.54
CA LEU A 260 1.03 -22.73 7.30
C LEU A 260 2.15 -23.76 7.26
N SER A 261 2.82 -24.00 8.38
CA SER A 261 3.91 -24.96 8.49
C SER A 261 3.45 -26.40 8.27
N GLU A 262 2.31 -26.78 8.83
CA GLU A 262 1.70 -28.07 8.56
C GLU A 262 1.31 -28.25 7.09
N LEU A 263 0.77 -27.21 6.46
CA LEU A 263 0.33 -27.26 5.06
C LEU A 263 1.53 -27.34 4.11
N ALA A 264 2.63 -26.63 4.40
CA ALA A 264 3.88 -26.73 3.67
C ALA A 264 4.50 -28.14 3.80
N ALA A 265 4.51 -28.71 5.00
CA ALA A 265 5.10 -30.04 5.24
C ALA A 265 4.38 -31.18 4.49
N ARG A 266 3.06 -31.07 4.26
CA ARG A 266 2.28 -32.05 3.48
C ARG A 266 2.70 -32.14 2.01
N ARG A 267 3.37 -31.11 1.48
CA ARG A 267 3.89 -31.08 0.10
C ARG A 267 5.21 -31.84 -0.07
N HIS A 268 5.98 -31.99 1.01
CA HIS A 268 7.24 -32.75 0.97
C HIS A 268 7.05 -34.26 0.96
N ARG A 269 5.81 -34.75 1.15
CA ARG A 269 5.45 -36.18 1.07
C ARG A 269 4.72 -36.44 -0.25
#